data_AF-A0A1A8JUT7-F1
#
_entry.id   AF-A0A1A8JUT7-F1
#
_cell.length_a   1.000
_cell.length_b   1.000
_cell.length_c   1.000
_cell.angle_alpha   90.00
_cell.angle_beta   90.00
_cell.angle_gamma   90.00
#
_symmetry.space_group_name_H-M   'P 1'
#
loop_
_entity.id
_entity.type
_entity.pdbx_description
1 polymer ?
#
loop_
_entity_poly.entity_id
_entity_poly.type
_entity_poly.pdbx_seq_one_letter_code
_entity_poly.pdbx_strand_id
1 'polypeptide(L)'
;TTLTLEQTETLNRIVKWSGRLLGKPGENVAQLYSGQVERIAKAIVRDTGHPLHAQFTLLAYGWRFIVPKCRTKRYKTSFIPEAVTLLNKNRVWRGHFI
;
A
#
# COMPACT_ATOMS: atom_id res chain seq x y z
N THR A 1 7.11 8.28 11.82
CA THR A 1 8.54 8.51 12.06
C THR A 1 9.11 9.01 10.75
N THR A 2 9.63 10.24 10.72
CA THR A 2 10.23 10.81 9.50
C THR A 2 11.69 10.39 9.46
N LEU A 3 12.09 9.64 8.44
CA LEU A 3 13.49 9.34 8.17
C LEU A 3 14.20 10.63 7.70
N THR A 4 15.47 10.78 8.05
CA THR A 4 16.29 11.87 7.49
C THR A 4 16.57 11.59 6.00
N LEU A 5 16.88 12.64 5.23
CA LEU A 5 17.19 12.50 3.80
C LEU A 5 18.36 11.52 3.58
N GLU A 6 19.42 11.64 4.37
CA GLU A 6 20.60 10.75 4.31
C GLU A 6 20.25 9.27 4.55
N GLN A 7 19.38 8.99 5.52
CA GLN A 7 18.91 7.63 5.79
C GLN A 7 18.15 7.06 4.60
N THR A 8 17.28 7.87 3.98
CA THR A 8 16.50 7.42 2.81
C THR A 8 17.40 7.10 1.62
N GLU A 9 18.44 7.90 1.38
CA GLU A 9 19.40 7.65 0.33
C GLU A 9 20.20 6.37 0.57
N THR A 10 20.67 6.18 1.81
CA THR A 10 21.44 4.99 2.19
C THR A 10 20.62 3.72 1.96
N LEU A 11 19.37 3.70 2.40
CA LEU A 11 18.46 2.57 2.17
C LEU A 11 18.20 2.36 0.66
N ASN A 12 17.99 3.42 -0.10
CA ASN A 12 17.80 3.33 -1.54
C ASN A 12 19.03 2.75 -2.27
N ARG A 13 20.25 3.09 -1.83
CA ARG A 13 21.49 2.50 -2.37
C ARG A 13 21.56 1.00 -2.09
N ILE A 14 21.25 0.59 -0.86
CA ILE A 14 21.24 -0.84 -0.46
C ILE A 14 20.21 -1.61 -1.28
N VAL A 15 18.99 -1.10 -1.40
CA VAL A 15 17.92 -1.73 -2.19
C VAL A 15 18.34 -1.84 -3.66
N LYS A 16 18.88 -0.77 -4.25
CA LYS A 16 19.32 -0.76 -5.64
C LYS A 16 20.43 -1.79 -5.89
N TRP A 17 21.39 -1.90 -4.98
CA TRP A 17 22.47 -2.87 -5.08
C TRP A 17 21.95 -4.31 -4.97
N SER A 18 21.06 -4.56 -3.99
CA SER A 18 20.40 -5.86 -3.80
C SER A 18 19.59 -6.27 -5.03
N GLY A 19 18.82 -5.34 -5.61
CA GLY A 19 18.08 -5.57 -6.84
C GLY A 19 18.99 -5.90 -8.02
N ARG A 20 20.14 -5.22 -8.14
CA ARG A 20 21.14 -5.51 -9.18
C ARG A 20 21.72 -6.91 -9.05
N LEU A 21 22.03 -7.34 -7.83
CA LEU A 21 22.54 -8.69 -7.54
C LEU A 21 21.51 -9.77 -7.89
N LEU A 22 20.24 -9.54 -7.55
CA LEU A 22 19.15 -10.48 -7.77
C LEU A 22 18.51 -10.40 -9.16
N GLY A 23 19.04 -9.55 -10.07
CA GLY A 23 18.48 -9.35 -11.41
C GLY A 23 17.11 -8.67 -11.43
N LYS A 24 16.75 -7.94 -10.37
CA LYS A 24 15.51 -7.14 -10.25
C LYS A 24 15.86 -5.64 -10.23
N PRO A 25 16.12 -5.01 -11.38
CA PRO A 25 16.48 -3.61 -11.42
C PRO A 25 15.26 -2.71 -11.14
N GLY A 26 15.49 -1.61 -10.41
CA GLY A 26 14.64 -0.41 -10.52
C GLY A 26 13.71 -0.10 -9.35
N GLU A 27 13.73 -0.87 -8.26
CA GLU A 27 12.91 -0.54 -7.09
C GLU A 27 13.68 0.35 -6.12
N ASN A 28 13.04 1.42 -5.65
CA ASN A 28 13.47 2.15 -4.46
C ASN A 28 12.64 1.70 -3.24
N VAL A 29 13.05 2.11 -2.03
CA VAL A 29 12.40 1.69 -0.79
C VAL A 29 10.90 2.04 -0.78
N ALA A 30 10.54 3.20 -1.32
CA ALA A 30 9.15 3.65 -1.38
C ALA A 30 8.32 2.80 -2.34
N GLN A 31 8.87 2.40 -3.48
CA GLN A 31 8.21 1.52 -4.45
C GLN A 31 8.02 0.12 -3.87
N LEU A 32 9.05 -0.46 -3.24
CA LEU A 32 8.96 -1.73 -2.52
C LEU A 32 7.83 -1.72 -1.49
N TYR A 33 7.81 -0.67 -0.67
CA TYR A 33 6.79 -0.50 0.34
C TYR A 33 5.39 -0.37 -0.29
N SER A 34 5.22 0.47 -1.31
CA SER A 34 3.91 0.62 -1.98
C SER A 34 3.41 -0.68 -2.63
N GLY A 35 4.30 -1.45 -3.26
CA GLY A 35 3.97 -2.74 -3.87
C GLY A 35 3.58 -3.78 -2.82
N GLN A 36 4.28 -3.79 -1.68
CA GLN A 36 3.94 -4.65 -0.56
C GLN A 36 2.60 -4.27 0.06
N VAL A 37 2.34 -2.97 0.27
CA VAL A 37 1.07 -2.49 0.78
C VAL A 37 -0.07 -2.89 -0.15
N GLU A 38 0.10 -2.70 -1.46
CA GLU A 38 -0.90 -3.11 -2.46
C GLU A 38 -1.16 -4.62 -2.41
N ARG A 39 -0.09 -5.43 -2.37
CA ARG A 39 -0.20 -6.90 -2.31
C ARG A 39 -0.96 -7.36 -1.07
N ILE A 40 -0.61 -6.84 0.11
CA ILE A 40 -1.26 -7.18 1.37
C ILE A 40 -2.71 -6.69 1.38
N ALA A 41 -2.97 -5.46 0.94
CA ALA A 41 -4.31 -4.91 0.90
C ALA A 41 -5.22 -5.73 -0.02
N LYS A 42 -4.73 -6.15 -1.19
CA LYS A 42 -5.45 -7.08 -2.09
C LYS A 42 -5.74 -8.42 -1.43
N ALA A 43 -4.80 -8.97 -0.66
CA ALA A 43 -5.02 -10.22 0.06
C ALA A 43 -6.13 -10.07 1.13
N ILE A 44 -6.09 -9.00 1.92
CA ILE A 44 -7.10 -8.69 2.95
C ILE A 44 -8.48 -8.46 2.32
N VAL A 45 -8.56 -7.74 1.20
CA VAL A 45 -9.83 -7.50 0.51
C VAL A 45 -10.42 -8.79 -0.06
N ARG A 46 -9.58 -9.74 -0.51
CA ARG A 46 -10.05 -11.03 -1.03
C ARG A 46 -10.49 -12.00 0.07
N ASP A 47 -9.87 -11.91 1.24
CA ASP A 47 -10.18 -12.78 2.38
C ASP A 47 -11.26 -12.15 3.27
N THR A 48 -12.50 -12.62 3.16
CA THR A 48 -13.63 -12.15 3.96
C THR A 48 -13.53 -12.53 5.44
N GLY A 49 -12.71 -13.53 5.80
CA GLY A 49 -12.45 -13.92 7.18
C GLY A 49 -11.37 -13.08 7.86
N HIS A 50 -10.68 -12.21 7.11
CA HIS A 50 -9.58 -11.43 7.64
C HIS A 50 -10.09 -10.34 8.63
N PRO A 51 -9.47 -10.15 9.81
CA PRO A 51 -9.94 -9.19 10.81
C PRO A 51 -9.96 -7.73 10.33
N LEU A 52 -9.11 -7.39 9.36
CA LEU A 52 -9.07 -6.06 8.74
C LEU A 52 -9.96 -5.93 7.49
N HIS A 53 -10.63 -6.99 7.03
CA HIS A 53 -11.47 -6.95 5.83
C HIS A 53 -12.55 -5.87 5.91
N ALA A 54 -13.24 -5.78 7.06
CA ALA A 54 -14.30 -4.80 7.30
C ALA A 54 -13.84 -3.33 7.18
N GLN A 55 -12.54 -3.05 7.28
CA GLN A 55 -11.98 -1.70 7.10
C GLN A 55 -11.90 -1.30 5.62
N PHE A 56 -12.02 -2.24 4.69
CA PHE A 56 -12.01 -2.00 3.25
C PHE A 56 -13.43 -2.05 2.70
N THR A 57 -14.18 -0.95 2.93
CA THR A 57 -15.55 -0.84 2.42
C THR A 57 -15.55 -0.18 1.04
N LEU A 58 -16.20 -0.81 0.07
CA LEU A 58 -16.38 -0.26 -1.28
C LEU A 58 -17.56 0.73 -1.28
N LEU A 59 -17.48 1.81 -2.06
CA LEU A 59 -18.66 2.65 -2.31
C LEU A 59 -19.69 1.89 -3.16
N ALA A 60 -20.96 2.28 -3.06
CA ALA A 60 -22.08 1.61 -3.74
C ALA A 60 -21.92 1.50 -5.27
N TYR A 61 -21.18 2.42 -5.90
CA TYR A 61 -20.88 2.37 -7.34
C TYR A 61 -19.70 1.43 -7.69
N GLY A 62 -19.05 0.82 -6.70
CA GLY A 62 -18.12 -0.29 -6.87
C GLY A 62 -16.70 0.06 -7.33
N TRP A 63 -16.35 1.34 -7.54
CA TRP A 63 -15.07 1.68 -8.18
C TRP A 63 -13.97 2.11 -7.22
N ARG A 64 -14.34 2.45 -5.98
CA ARG A 64 -13.44 3.02 -4.98
C ARG A 64 -13.79 2.53 -3.59
N PHE A 65 -12.77 2.41 -2.76
CA PHE A 65 -12.90 2.20 -1.33
C PHE A 65 -13.15 3.52 -0.60
N ILE A 66 -13.93 3.45 0.47
CA ILE A 66 -14.16 4.55 1.39
C ILE A 66 -12.86 4.83 2.14
N VAL A 67 -12.34 6.04 2.00
CA VAL A 67 -11.18 6.49 2.79
C VAL A 67 -11.63 6.71 4.23
N PRO A 68 -11.04 6.03 5.23
CA PRO A 68 -11.43 6.21 6.63
C PRO A 68 -11.21 7.65 7.09
N LYS A 69 -12.19 8.22 7.79
CA LYS A 69 -12.00 9.51 8.46
C LYS A 69 -11.03 9.33 9.62
N CYS A 70 -9.92 10.06 9.58
CA CYS A 70 -8.84 9.91 10.55
C CYS A 70 -8.72 11.18 11.40
N ARG A 71 -8.95 11.07 12.72
CA ARG A 71 -8.74 12.20 13.65
C ARG A 71 -7.28 12.37 14.05
N THR A 72 -6.55 11.27 14.25
CA THR A 72 -5.17 11.30 14.76
C THR A 72 -4.15 11.14 13.65
N LYS A 73 -2.98 11.78 13.81
CA LYS A 73 -1.83 11.62 12.90
C LYS A 73 -1.36 10.17 12.84
N ARG A 74 -1.36 9.47 13.98
CA ARG A 74 -0.99 8.05 14.09
C ARG A 74 -1.81 7.17 13.16
N TYR A 75 -3.14 7.34 13.15
CA TYR A 75 -3.99 6.55 12.27
C TYR A 75 -3.80 6.94 10.80
N LYS A 76 -3.67 8.25 10.49
CA LYS A 76 -3.40 8.74 9.13
C LYS A 76 -2.14 8.11 8.52
N THR A 77 -1.11 7.86 9.32
CA THR A 77 0.16 7.25 8.88
C THR A 77 0.21 5.74 9.12
N SER A 78 -0.92 5.11 9.39
CA SER A 78 -1.01 3.66 9.56
C SER A 78 -1.33 2.97 8.23
N PHE A 79 -1.26 1.64 8.23
CA PHE A 79 -1.48 0.82 7.06
C PHE A 79 -2.83 1.07 6.36
N ILE A 80 -3.95 1.16 7.09
CA ILE A 80 -5.30 1.16 6.47
C ILE A 80 -5.54 2.40 5.60
N PRO A 81 -5.38 3.66 6.08
CA PRO A 81 -5.63 4.82 5.23
C PRO A 81 -4.69 4.91 4.03
N GLU A 82 -3.44 4.44 4.20
CA GLU A 82 -2.46 4.39 3.13
C GLU A 82 -2.82 3.33 2.07
N ALA A 83 -3.15 2.12 2.50
CA ALA A 83 -3.59 1.03 1.64
C ALA A 83 -4.82 1.42 0.81
N VAL A 84 -5.84 1.98 1.44
CA VAL A 84 -7.05 2.46 0.76
C VAL A 84 -6.71 3.53 -0.28
N THR A 85 -5.82 4.47 0.06
CA THR A 85 -5.39 5.52 -0.86
C THR A 85 -4.63 4.95 -2.07
N LEU A 86 -3.74 3.98 -1.84
CA LEU A 86 -2.99 3.30 -2.91
C LEU A 86 -3.92 2.50 -3.82
N LEU A 87 -4.84 1.71 -3.27
CA LEU A 87 -5.83 0.96 -4.05
C LEU A 87 -6.75 1.87 -4.88
N ASN A 88 -7.14 3.04 -4.34
CA ASN A 88 -7.94 4.01 -5.07
C ASN A 88 -7.16 4.73 -6.18
N LYS A 89 -5.85 4.90 -6.04
CA LYS A 89 -4.97 5.44 -7.10
C LYS A 89 -4.76 4.42 -8.21
N ASN A 90 -4.51 3.17 -7.84
CA ASN A 90 -4.30 2.06 -8.77
C ASN A 90 -5.66 1.51 -9.21
N ARG A 91 -6.39 2.27 -10.06
CA ARG A 91 -7.75 2.01 -10.63
C ARG A 91 -7.97 0.64 -11.31
N VAL A 92 -7.08 -0.32 -11.08
CA VAL A 92 -7.04 -1.72 -11.51
C VAL A 92 -8.16 -2.57 -10.88
N TRP A 93 -8.99 -2.03 -9.98
CA TRP A 93 -10.24 -2.65 -9.54
C TRP A 93 -11.35 -2.61 -10.62
N ARG A 94 -10.99 -2.67 -11.91
CA ARG A 94 -11.96 -2.78 -12.99
C ARG A 94 -12.45 -4.22 -13.08
N GLY A 95 -13.60 -4.49 -12.45
CA GLY A 95 -14.60 -5.40 -13.01
C GLY A 95 -14.31 -6.91 -12.99
N HIS A 96 -13.97 -7.47 -11.83
CA HIS A 96 -14.30 -8.87 -11.56
C HIS A 96 -14.54 -9.06 -10.06
N PHE A 97 -15.43 -10.00 -9.71
CA PHE A 97 -15.96 -10.33 -8.37
C PHE A 97 -17.25 -9.58 -7.97
N ILE A 98 -18.34 -9.88 -8.68
CA ILE A 98 -19.32 -10.82 -8.11
C ILE A 98 -18.97 -12.19 -8.69
#